data_AF-A0A3M0S5M2-F1
#
_entry.id   AF-A0A3M0S5M2-F1
#
_cell.length_a   1.000
_cell.length_b   1.000
_cell.length_c   1.000
_cell.angle_alpha   90.00
_cell.angle_beta   90.00
_cell.angle_gamma   90.00
#
_symmetry.space_group_name_H-M   'P 1'
#
loop_
_entity.id
_entity.type
_entity.pdbx_description
1 polymer ?
#
loop_
_entity_poly.entity_id
_entity_poly.type
_entity_poly.pdbx_seq_one_letter_code
_entity_poly.pdbx_strand_id
1 'polypeptide(L)'
;MKHKVITITLVLIIVGSIALVLGCENQSKTSTNSTSSNSNMKASTNKDTDKSAAKQEIKQRKVQGKVTDLGAGTFTVGKDIEEGLYDVTPADGQGNFIIQNTQQPDLTVNEILGNVGDMGISKARVKLVKDEQIQLEGINKTHFEPVTAPFITDYKVTSLYSGRWSVGEDIGSGRYVVTPVVGEGNFVVYSKNQMPKVNEILGNSGVKQVTVNLDDGDIITIMSLNQVDFAPQK
;
A
#
# COMPACT_ATOMS: atom_id res chain seq x y z
N MET A 1 39.89 -5.49 8.36
CA MET A 1 38.70 -4.61 8.31
C MET A 1 38.04 -4.69 9.68
N LYS A 2 37.83 -3.56 10.37
CA LYS A 2 37.31 -3.53 11.74
C LYS A 2 35.78 -3.57 11.68
N HIS A 3 35.17 -4.66 12.11
CA HIS A 3 33.72 -4.76 12.24
C HIS A 3 33.26 -3.91 13.44
N LYS A 4 32.38 -2.93 13.19
CA LYS A 4 31.67 -2.23 14.26
C LYS A 4 30.42 -3.04 14.60
N VAL A 5 30.36 -3.54 15.83
CA VAL A 5 29.17 -4.19 16.38
C VAL A 5 28.18 -3.07 16.74
N ILE A 6 27.02 -3.05 16.09
CA ILE A 6 25.93 -2.15 16.43
C ILE A 6 24.96 -2.94 17.31
N THR A 7 24.95 -2.62 18.60
CA THR A 7 24.01 -3.18 19.59
C THR A 7 22.67 -2.48 19.42
N ILE A 8 21.61 -3.23 19.11
CA ILE A 8 20.23 -2.71 19.02
C ILE A 8 19.52 -3.03 20.33
N THR A 9 19.11 -1.99 21.05
CA THR A 9 18.32 -2.09 22.27
C THR A 9 16.84 -2.20 21.90
N LEU A 10 16.24 -3.35 22.16
CA LEU A 10 14.81 -3.60 21.99
C LEU A 10 14.04 -2.92 23.13
N VAL A 11 13.23 -1.90 22.82
CA VAL A 11 12.32 -1.27 23.80
C VAL A 11 10.91 -1.84 23.58
N LEU A 12 10.49 -2.70 24.51
CA LEU A 12 9.12 -3.22 24.60
C LEU A 12 8.23 -2.16 25.26
N ILE A 13 7.35 -1.53 24.49
CA ILE A 13 6.29 -0.64 25.02
C ILE A 13 5.03 -1.48 25.19
N ILE A 14 4.66 -1.74 26.45
CA ILE A 14 3.43 -2.41 26.84
C ILE A 14 2.29 -1.39 26.84
N VAL A 15 1.26 -1.65 26.04
CA VAL A 15 0.06 -0.81 25.92
C VAL A 15 -0.85 -0.99 27.14
N GLY A 16 -1.22 0.13 27.76
CA GLY A 16 -2.33 0.20 28.72
C GLY A 16 -3.61 0.66 28.01
N SER A 17 -4.61 -0.21 27.98
CA SER A 17 -5.98 0.02 27.50
C SER A 17 -6.85 0.79 28.51
N ILE A 18 -8.05 1.23 28.03
CA ILE A 18 -9.25 1.79 28.72
C ILE A 18 -9.42 3.30 28.37
N ALA A 19 -10.55 3.86 27.88
CA ALA A 19 -11.96 3.47 27.94
C ALA A 19 -12.80 4.06 26.77
N LEU A 20 -13.93 3.40 26.51
CA LEU A 20 -15.08 3.85 25.72
C LEU A 20 -15.73 5.14 26.25
N VAL A 21 -16.18 6.03 25.36
CA VAL A 21 -17.29 6.97 25.61
C VAL A 21 -18.22 7.01 24.38
N LEU A 22 -19.51 6.87 24.67
CA LEU A 22 -20.69 6.91 23.79
C LEU A 22 -21.25 8.33 23.62
N GLY A 23 -21.92 8.56 22.49
CA GLY A 23 -22.97 9.60 22.28
C GLY A 23 -22.47 10.92 21.68
N CYS A 24 -23.18 11.64 20.82
CA CYS A 24 -24.54 11.56 20.27
C CYS A 24 -24.59 12.30 18.92
N GLU A 25 -25.54 11.90 18.09
CA GLU A 25 -25.96 12.47 16.82
C GLU A 25 -26.68 13.83 17.00
N ASN A 26 -26.54 14.76 16.04
CA ASN A 26 -27.64 15.62 15.66
C ASN A 26 -27.45 16.25 14.27
N GLN A 27 -28.45 16.01 13.42
CA GLN A 27 -28.68 16.64 12.13
C GLN A 27 -29.05 18.12 12.27
N SER A 28 -28.72 18.90 11.25
CA SER A 28 -29.47 20.11 10.89
C SER A 28 -29.83 20.07 9.41
N LYS A 29 -31.14 20.05 9.14
CA LYS A 29 -31.79 20.36 7.85
C LYS A 29 -31.93 21.89 7.75
N THR A 30 -31.77 22.56 6.61
CA THR A 30 -32.79 22.95 5.58
C THR A 30 -32.19 24.26 5.00
N SER A 31 -32.26 24.72 3.74
CA SER A 31 -33.42 24.86 2.86
C SER A 31 -33.00 25.28 1.43
N THR A 32 -33.62 24.64 0.45
CA THR A 32 -34.25 25.16 -0.79
C THR A 32 -33.92 26.57 -1.31
N ASN A 33 -33.56 26.68 -2.60
CA ASN A 33 -34.52 27.16 -3.62
C ASN A 33 -34.08 26.88 -5.07
N SER A 34 -35.07 26.46 -5.86
CA SER A 34 -35.06 26.21 -7.29
C SER A 34 -35.11 27.51 -8.10
N THR A 35 -34.55 27.57 -9.31
CA THR A 35 -35.17 28.23 -10.47
C THR A 35 -34.57 27.68 -11.77
N SER A 36 -35.44 27.10 -12.58
CA SER A 36 -35.26 26.74 -13.98
C SER A 36 -35.30 27.97 -14.89
N SER A 37 -34.46 28.04 -15.92
CA SER A 37 -34.80 28.71 -17.19
C SER A 37 -33.88 28.25 -18.32
N ASN A 38 -34.54 27.89 -19.41
CA ASN A 38 -34.05 27.28 -20.64
C ASN A 38 -33.66 28.38 -21.64
N SER A 39 -32.58 28.22 -22.38
CA SER A 39 -32.40 28.90 -23.67
C SER A 39 -31.64 28.02 -24.67
N ASN A 40 -32.38 27.64 -25.72
CA ASN A 40 -31.89 27.05 -26.95
C ASN A 40 -30.84 27.94 -27.62
N MET A 41 -29.75 27.34 -28.12
CA MET A 41 -29.28 27.65 -29.48
C MET A 41 -28.31 26.60 -30.04
N LYS A 42 -28.80 25.97 -31.12
CA LYS A 42 -28.12 25.65 -32.38
C LYS A 42 -27.12 24.49 -32.42
N ALA A 43 -27.61 23.42 -33.06
CA ALA A 43 -26.86 22.32 -33.63
C ALA A 43 -25.69 22.80 -34.50
N SER A 44 -24.52 22.22 -34.26
CA SER A 44 -23.42 22.16 -35.21
C SER A 44 -23.00 20.70 -35.31
N THR A 45 -23.39 20.08 -36.41
CA THR A 45 -23.02 18.74 -36.84
C THR A 45 -21.50 18.71 -36.99
N ASN A 46 -20.79 17.98 -36.14
CA ASN A 46 -19.40 17.67 -36.40
C ASN A 46 -19.16 16.17 -36.28
N LYS A 47 -18.75 15.64 -37.42
CA LYS A 47 -18.39 14.26 -37.75
C LYS A 47 -18.03 13.40 -36.56
N ASP A 48 -18.85 12.38 -36.38
CA ASP A 48 -18.49 11.10 -35.79
C ASP A 48 -17.18 10.63 -36.44
N THR A 49 -16.08 10.84 -35.72
CA THR A 49 -14.81 10.21 -36.04
C THR A 49 -14.72 9.10 -35.03
N ASP A 50 -15.12 7.93 -35.49
CA ASP A 50 -15.04 6.65 -34.81
C ASP A 50 -13.56 6.41 -34.46
N LYS A 51 -13.14 6.96 -33.32
CA LYS A 51 -11.82 6.74 -32.73
C LYS A 51 -11.89 5.35 -32.15
N SER A 52 -11.68 4.36 -33.02
CA SER A 52 -11.37 2.98 -32.65
C SER A 52 -10.29 3.05 -31.57
N ALA A 53 -10.73 2.86 -30.32
CA ALA A 53 -9.85 2.80 -29.19
C ALA A 53 -9.00 1.55 -29.40
N ALA A 54 -7.75 1.74 -29.83
CA ALA A 54 -6.77 0.68 -29.89
C ALA A 54 -6.76 0.02 -28.51
N LYS A 55 -7.24 -1.23 -28.44
CA LYS A 55 -7.24 -2.03 -27.23
C LYS A 55 -5.77 -2.21 -26.82
N GLN A 56 -5.31 -1.41 -25.87
CA GLN A 56 -3.96 -1.56 -25.33
C GLN A 56 -3.83 -2.97 -24.76
N GLU A 57 -2.82 -3.70 -25.23
CA GLU A 57 -2.51 -5.02 -24.71
C GLU A 57 -2.02 -4.88 -23.27
N ILE A 58 -2.74 -5.49 -22.33
CA ILE A 58 -2.40 -5.42 -20.90
C ILE A 58 -1.18 -6.31 -20.66
N LYS A 59 -0.05 -5.68 -20.33
CA LYS A 59 1.21 -6.38 -20.01
C LYS A 59 1.02 -7.24 -18.75
N GLN A 60 1.39 -8.50 -18.85
CA GLN A 60 1.27 -9.48 -17.76
C GLN A 60 2.57 -9.56 -16.95
N ARG A 61 2.43 -9.85 -15.64
CA ARG A 61 3.57 -10.17 -14.79
C ARG A 61 4.15 -11.53 -15.16
N LYS A 62 5.47 -11.64 -15.17
CA LYS A 62 6.13 -12.95 -15.08
C LYS A 62 6.08 -13.37 -13.60
N VAL A 63 5.15 -14.23 -13.27
CA VAL A 63 4.98 -14.78 -11.91
C VAL A 63 6.27 -15.52 -11.51
N GLN A 64 6.74 -15.25 -10.30
CA GLN A 64 7.89 -15.90 -9.68
C GLN A 64 7.51 -16.31 -8.26
N GLY A 65 8.13 -17.38 -7.78
CA GLY A 65 7.83 -17.95 -6.48
C GLY A 65 6.68 -18.95 -6.50
N LYS A 66 6.37 -19.48 -5.31
CA LYS A 66 5.33 -20.48 -5.09
C LYS A 66 4.55 -20.16 -3.83
N VAL A 67 3.29 -20.56 -3.83
CA VAL A 67 2.44 -20.52 -2.64
C VAL A 67 3.17 -21.18 -1.48
N THR A 68 3.35 -20.43 -0.39
CA THR A 68 4.10 -20.88 0.78
C THR A 68 3.37 -20.48 2.04
N ASP A 69 3.20 -21.43 2.96
CA ASP A 69 2.64 -21.19 4.29
C ASP A 69 3.73 -21.36 5.34
N LEU A 70 3.92 -20.36 6.20
CA LEU A 70 4.91 -20.39 7.27
C LEU A 70 4.22 -20.09 8.62
N GLY A 71 4.62 -20.80 9.67
CA GLY A 71 4.24 -20.44 11.05
C GLY A 71 5.22 -19.44 11.67
N ALA A 72 5.11 -19.22 12.98
CA ALA A 72 6.11 -18.44 13.73
C ALA A 72 7.53 -19.03 13.57
N GLY A 73 8.52 -18.15 13.40
CA GLY A 73 9.92 -18.54 13.23
C GLY A 73 10.76 -17.51 12.49
N THR A 74 12.02 -17.88 12.24
CA THR A 74 12.94 -17.14 11.38
C THR A 74 13.23 -17.95 10.12
N PHE A 75 13.10 -17.32 8.96
CA PHE A 75 13.22 -17.95 7.65
C PHE A 75 14.16 -17.16 6.75
N THR A 76 14.77 -17.85 5.79
CA THR A 76 15.68 -17.26 4.80
C THR A 76 15.09 -17.40 3.40
N VAL A 77 14.98 -16.29 2.66
CA VAL A 77 14.54 -16.28 1.26
C VAL A 77 15.57 -16.99 0.38
N GLY A 78 15.08 -17.86 -0.51
CA GLY A 78 15.87 -18.76 -1.35
C GLY A 78 16.19 -20.11 -0.70
N LYS A 79 15.83 -20.29 0.58
CA LYS A 79 15.94 -21.58 1.30
C LYS A 79 14.57 -22.07 1.77
N ASP A 80 13.88 -21.25 2.55
CA ASP A 80 12.62 -21.64 3.19
C ASP A 80 11.40 -21.14 2.39
N ILE A 81 11.57 -20.08 1.59
CA ILE A 81 10.58 -19.53 0.64
C ILE A 81 11.31 -19.04 -0.62
N GLU A 82 10.73 -19.23 -1.80
CA GLU A 82 11.34 -18.77 -3.06
C GLU A 82 11.30 -17.25 -3.19
N GLU A 83 12.28 -16.68 -3.89
CA GLU A 83 12.27 -15.27 -4.31
C GLU A 83 11.02 -14.97 -5.16
N GLY A 84 10.48 -13.75 -5.04
CA GLY A 84 9.28 -13.38 -5.79
C GLY A 84 8.53 -12.19 -5.23
N LEU A 85 7.45 -11.82 -5.91
CA LEU A 85 6.50 -10.80 -5.45
C LEU A 85 5.30 -11.51 -4.85
N TYR A 86 5.00 -11.24 -3.59
CA TYR A 86 3.96 -11.92 -2.83
C TYR A 86 2.97 -10.94 -2.23
N ASP A 87 1.72 -11.39 -2.20
CA ASP A 87 0.71 -10.91 -1.28
C ASP A 87 0.71 -11.80 -0.04
N VAL A 88 0.93 -11.17 1.11
CA VAL A 88 1.08 -11.83 2.41
C VAL A 88 -0.16 -11.58 3.25
N THR A 89 -0.73 -12.63 3.81
CA THR A 89 -1.93 -12.56 4.66
C THR A 89 -1.76 -13.42 5.92
N PRO A 90 -2.37 -13.02 7.05
CA PRO A 90 -2.49 -13.88 8.22
C PRO A 90 -3.55 -14.95 7.94
N ALA A 91 -3.14 -16.20 7.77
CA ALA A 91 -4.06 -17.32 7.56
C ALA A 91 -4.60 -17.88 8.89
N ASP A 92 -3.83 -17.77 9.97
CA ASP A 92 -4.27 -18.06 11.34
C ASP A 92 -3.46 -17.23 12.35
N GLY A 93 -4.16 -16.67 13.35
CA GLY A 93 -3.58 -15.80 14.37
C GLY A 93 -3.21 -14.39 13.87
N GLN A 94 -2.39 -13.72 14.67
CA GLN A 94 -1.90 -12.36 14.43
C GLN A 94 -0.49 -12.24 14.99
N GLY A 95 0.33 -11.32 14.48
CA GLY A 95 1.69 -11.18 15.00
C GLY A 95 2.59 -10.28 14.17
N ASN A 96 3.83 -10.15 14.61
CA ASN A 96 4.82 -9.33 13.91
C ASN A 96 5.27 -10.06 12.65
N PHE A 97 5.32 -9.31 11.56
CA PHE A 97 5.86 -9.70 10.27
C PHE A 97 6.98 -8.73 9.90
N ILE A 98 8.20 -9.23 10.01
CA ILE A 98 9.40 -8.43 9.81
C ILE A 98 10.20 -9.03 8.66
N ILE A 99 10.61 -8.20 7.71
CA ILE A 99 11.58 -8.55 6.67
C ILE A 99 12.77 -7.62 6.80
N GLN A 100 13.93 -8.19 7.11
CA GLN A 100 15.17 -7.45 7.16
C GLN A 100 15.88 -7.52 5.81
N ASN A 101 15.99 -6.36 5.15
CA ASN A 101 16.81 -6.20 3.96
C ASN A 101 18.12 -5.51 4.34
N THR A 102 19.22 -6.27 4.34
CA THR A 102 20.54 -5.75 4.73
C THR A 102 21.17 -4.86 3.65
N GLN A 103 20.73 -4.96 2.40
CA GLN A 103 21.24 -4.17 1.27
C GLN A 103 20.48 -2.85 1.09
N GLN A 104 19.20 -2.82 1.49
CA GLN A 104 18.29 -1.69 1.40
C GLN A 104 17.51 -1.55 2.73
N PRO A 105 18.16 -1.06 3.80
CA PRO A 105 17.55 -0.98 5.13
C PRO A 105 16.26 -0.16 5.18
N ASP A 106 16.14 0.83 4.29
CA ASP A 106 14.96 1.69 4.18
C ASP A 106 13.72 0.96 3.61
N LEU A 107 13.91 -0.24 3.02
CA LEU A 107 12.84 -1.07 2.46
C LEU A 107 12.52 -2.28 3.35
N THR A 108 12.96 -2.26 4.60
CA THR A 108 12.54 -3.23 5.61
C THR A 108 11.02 -3.22 5.78
N VAL A 109 10.45 -4.38 6.03
CA VAL A 109 9.03 -4.52 6.37
C VAL A 109 8.96 -4.73 7.87
N ASN A 110 8.08 -4.00 8.54
CA ASN A 110 7.79 -4.19 9.95
C ASN A 110 6.30 -3.90 10.15
N GLU A 111 5.50 -4.95 10.15
CA GLU A 111 4.06 -4.87 10.21
C GLU A 111 3.51 -5.79 11.29
N ILE A 112 2.33 -5.47 11.80
CA ILE A 112 1.53 -6.40 12.60
C ILE A 112 0.49 -7.01 11.66
N LEU A 113 0.65 -8.27 11.28
CA LEU A 113 -0.35 -8.99 10.50
C LEU A 113 -1.49 -9.46 11.42
N GLY A 114 -2.72 -9.34 10.94
CA GLY A 114 -3.92 -9.79 11.64
C GLY A 114 -4.76 -8.64 12.17
N ASN A 115 -5.87 -8.99 12.82
CA ASN A 115 -6.81 -8.01 13.36
C ASN A 115 -6.37 -7.55 14.76
N VAL A 116 -5.46 -6.57 14.81
CA VAL A 116 -4.91 -6.00 16.06
C VAL A 116 -5.35 -4.55 16.21
N GLY A 117 -6.66 -4.34 16.42
CA GLY A 117 -7.25 -3.01 16.47
C GLY A 117 -6.87 -2.18 15.24
N ASP A 118 -6.51 -0.91 15.46
CA ASP A 118 -6.09 0.00 14.38
C ASP A 118 -4.61 -0.18 13.97
N MET A 119 -3.85 -1.06 14.65
CA MET A 119 -2.43 -1.28 14.38
C MET A 119 -2.17 -2.45 13.42
N GLY A 120 -3.14 -3.36 13.30
CA GLY A 120 -3.01 -4.57 12.49
C GLY A 120 -3.41 -4.36 11.03
N ILE A 121 -2.68 -5.02 10.12
CA ILE A 121 -3.03 -5.09 8.70
C ILE A 121 -3.44 -6.50 8.29
N SER A 122 -4.42 -6.57 7.41
CA SER A 122 -4.95 -7.83 6.88
C SER A 122 -4.14 -8.37 5.71
N LYS A 123 -3.34 -7.53 5.06
CA LYS A 123 -2.59 -7.88 3.86
C LYS A 123 -1.40 -6.96 3.64
N ALA A 124 -0.27 -7.51 3.20
CA ALA A 124 0.90 -6.75 2.79
C ALA A 124 1.42 -7.21 1.42
N ARG A 125 1.95 -6.30 0.60
CA ARG A 125 2.69 -6.67 -0.63
C ARG A 125 4.19 -6.57 -0.40
N VAL A 126 4.91 -7.66 -0.66
CA VAL A 126 6.36 -7.72 -0.46
C VAL A 126 7.08 -8.33 -1.66
N LYS A 127 8.26 -7.78 -1.97
CA LYS A 127 9.19 -8.39 -2.92
C LYS A 127 10.32 -9.07 -2.14
N LEU A 128 10.29 -10.39 -2.10
CA LEU A 128 11.29 -11.20 -1.44
C LEU A 128 12.51 -11.36 -2.34
N VAL A 129 13.67 -11.00 -1.81
CA VAL A 129 14.98 -11.08 -2.48
C VAL A 129 15.84 -12.11 -1.76
N LYS A 130 16.70 -12.81 -2.50
CA LYS A 130 17.61 -13.82 -1.96
C LYS A 130 18.32 -13.35 -0.68
N ASP A 131 18.42 -14.25 0.29
CA ASP A 131 19.14 -14.07 1.55
C ASP A 131 18.52 -13.02 2.52
N GLU A 132 17.35 -12.44 2.20
CA GLU A 132 16.56 -11.70 3.18
C GLU A 132 16.09 -12.62 4.32
N GLN A 133 16.07 -12.08 5.54
CA GLN A 133 15.54 -12.76 6.71
C GLN A 133 14.11 -12.33 6.98
N ILE A 134 13.22 -13.31 7.11
CA ILE A 134 11.83 -13.12 7.51
C ILE A 134 11.68 -13.57 8.96
N GLN A 135 11.11 -12.73 9.81
CA GLN A 135 10.75 -13.08 11.18
C GLN A 135 9.23 -12.98 11.33
N LEU A 136 8.64 -14.08 11.80
CA LEU A 136 7.23 -14.21 12.11
C LEU A 136 7.10 -14.49 13.62
N GLU A 137 6.53 -13.55 14.36
CA GLU A 137 6.44 -13.64 15.82
C GLU A 137 4.98 -13.56 16.28
N GLY A 138 4.54 -14.51 17.10
CA GLY A 138 3.17 -14.52 17.66
C GLY A 138 2.06 -14.97 16.70
N ILE A 139 2.35 -15.12 15.40
CA ILE A 139 1.39 -15.57 14.38
C ILE A 139 1.46 -17.08 14.16
N ASN A 140 0.30 -17.75 14.08
CA ASN A 140 0.24 -19.20 13.91
C ASN A 140 0.54 -19.61 12.47
N LYS A 141 -0.01 -18.86 11.50
CA LYS A 141 0.14 -19.16 10.08
C LYS A 141 0.07 -17.89 9.24
N THR A 142 1.09 -17.67 8.43
CA THR A 142 1.20 -16.63 7.42
C THR A 142 1.21 -17.27 6.04
N HIS A 143 0.35 -16.78 5.16
CA HIS A 143 0.21 -17.25 3.79
C HIS A 143 0.86 -16.27 2.82
N PHE A 144 1.75 -16.78 1.98
CA PHE A 144 2.44 -16.05 0.92
C PHE A 144 1.92 -16.52 -0.43
N GLU A 145 1.16 -15.66 -1.10
CA GLU A 145 0.59 -15.93 -2.42
C GLU A 145 1.36 -15.15 -3.51
N PRO A 146 1.96 -15.80 -4.52
CA PRO A 146 2.61 -15.11 -5.62
C PRO A 146 1.65 -14.18 -6.36
N VAL A 147 2.08 -12.96 -6.64
CA VAL A 147 1.25 -11.97 -7.33
C VAL A 147 1.13 -12.32 -8.81
N THR A 148 -0.10 -12.61 -9.24
CA THR A 148 -0.46 -12.92 -10.63
C THR A 148 -1.19 -11.78 -11.35
N ALA A 149 -1.57 -10.73 -10.62
CA ALA A 149 -2.29 -9.60 -11.18
C ALA A 149 -1.50 -8.94 -12.33
N PRO A 150 -2.17 -8.51 -13.42
CA PRO A 150 -1.51 -7.82 -14.52
C PRO A 150 -0.92 -6.49 -14.10
N PHE A 151 -0.12 -5.88 -14.98
CA PHE A 151 0.32 -4.51 -14.76
C PHE A 151 -0.86 -3.53 -14.85
N ILE A 152 -0.84 -2.52 -13.99
CA ILE A 152 -1.72 -1.37 -14.00
C ILE A 152 -0.88 -0.16 -14.36
N THR A 153 -0.87 0.21 -15.65
CA THR A 153 -0.08 1.32 -16.19
C THR A 153 -0.89 2.59 -16.42
N ASP A 154 -2.22 2.50 -16.36
CA ASP A 154 -3.10 3.63 -16.66
C ASP A 154 -3.16 4.61 -15.50
N TYR A 155 -3.23 5.90 -15.83
CA TYR A 155 -3.52 6.96 -14.87
C TYR A 155 -5.01 6.94 -14.48
N LYS A 156 -5.34 6.23 -13.41
CA LYS A 156 -6.73 6.00 -12.95
C LYS A 156 -6.82 5.81 -11.45
N VAL A 157 -8.05 5.88 -10.92
CA VAL A 157 -8.32 5.55 -9.51
C VAL A 157 -7.79 4.17 -9.20
N THR A 158 -6.98 4.08 -8.14
CA THR A 158 -6.32 2.85 -7.69
C THR A 158 -6.32 2.83 -6.17
N SER A 159 -6.49 1.64 -5.58
CA SER A 159 -6.39 1.45 -4.12
C SER A 159 -5.26 0.47 -3.85
N LEU A 160 -4.33 0.89 -2.99
CA LEU A 160 -3.21 0.07 -2.53
C LEU A 160 -3.35 -0.18 -1.03
N TYR A 161 -2.53 -1.08 -0.49
CA TYR A 161 -2.46 -1.40 0.94
C TYR A 161 -1.00 -1.43 1.39
N SER A 162 -0.74 -1.71 2.66
CA SER A 162 0.63 -1.87 3.18
C SER A 162 1.52 -2.72 2.27
N GLY A 163 2.77 -2.32 2.13
CA GLY A 163 3.74 -2.98 1.28
C GLY A 163 4.51 -2.05 0.35
N ARG A 164 5.19 -2.67 -0.61
CA ARG A 164 6.03 -2.01 -1.61
C ARG A 164 5.40 -2.15 -3.00
N TRP A 165 5.25 -1.04 -3.69
CA TRP A 165 4.56 -0.94 -4.98
C TRP A 165 5.41 -0.18 -5.99
N SER A 166 5.36 -0.60 -7.25
CA SER A 166 6.12 0.04 -8.33
C SER A 166 5.20 0.85 -9.24
N VAL A 167 5.50 2.13 -9.42
CA VAL A 167 4.81 2.97 -10.41
C VAL A 167 5.20 2.50 -11.81
N GLY A 168 4.21 2.31 -12.69
CA GLY A 168 4.37 1.67 -13.99
C GLY A 168 4.09 0.17 -14.01
N GLU A 169 3.87 -0.45 -12.85
CA GLU A 169 3.47 -1.85 -12.75
C GLU A 169 2.22 -2.04 -11.90
N ASP A 170 2.13 -1.37 -10.75
CA ASP A 170 1.02 -1.49 -9.81
C ASP A 170 0.03 -0.32 -9.87
N ILE A 171 0.50 0.83 -10.38
CA ILE A 171 -0.27 2.04 -10.57
C ILE A 171 0.37 2.85 -11.72
N GLY A 172 -0.45 3.49 -12.56
CA GLY A 172 0.07 4.35 -13.63
C GLY A 172 0.74 5.62 -13.11
N SER A 173 1.71 6.14 -13.84
CA SER A 173 2.32 7.43 -13.55
C SER A 173 1.32 8.57 -13.67
N GLY A 174 1.54 9.65 -12.91
CA GLY A 174 0.64 10.80 -12.87
C GLY A 174 0.57 11.47 -11.52
N ARG A 175 -0.32 12.45 -11.41
CA ARG A 175 -0.50 13.26 -10.19
C ARG A 175 -1.70 12.78 -9.41
N TYR A 176 -1.53 12.40 -8.15
CA TYR A 176 -2.62 11.82 -7.35
C TYR A 176 -2.86 12.61 -6.08
N VAL A 177 -4.11 12.67 -5.66
CA VAL A 177 -4.47 12.88 -4.26
C VAL A 177 -4.53 11.50 -3.60
N VAL A 178 -3.71 11.30 -2.58
CA VAL A 178 -3.55 10.06 -1.83
C VAL A 178 -4.22 10.22 -0.48
N THR A 179 -5.15 9.33 -0.14
CA THR A 179 -5.97 9.41 1.07
C THR A 179 -6.03 8.05 1.76
N PRO A 180 -5.67 7.93 3.05
CA PRO A 180 -5.92 6.70 3.80
C PRO A 180 -7.43 6.53 4.00
N VAL A 181 -7.96 5.31 3.84
CA VAL A 181 -9.41 5.08 4.04
C VAL A 181 -9.74 5.01 5.51
N VAL A 182 -8.98 4.21 6.27
CA VAL A 182 -9.06 4.05 7.73
C VAL A 182 -7.65 3.82 8.26
N GLY A 183 -7.42 4.25 9.50
CA GLY A 183 -6.18 4.04 10.23
C GLY A 183 -5.19 5.18 10.07
N GLU A 184 -3.98 4.92 10.55
CA GLU A 184 -2.84 5.82 10.46
C GLU A 184 -1.60 5.02 10.09
N GLY A 185 -0.76 5.58 9.23
CA GLY A 185 0.46 4.91 8.86
C GLY A 185 1.34 5.74 7.93
N ASN A 186 2.51 5.22 7.63
CA ASN A 186 3.51 5.97 6.90
C ASN A 186 3.35 5.74 5.39
N PHE A 187 3.44 6.83 4.62
CA PHE A 187 3.42 6.84 3.18
C PHE A 187 4.70 7.50 2.68
N VAL A 188 5.54 6.72 2.01
CA VAL A 188 6.80 7.21 1.45
C VAL A 188 6.84 6.92 -0.03
N VAL A 189 7.34 7.87 -0.80
CA VAL A 189 7.64 7.67 -2.22
C VAL A 189 9.11 7.91 -2.42
N TYR A 190 9.79 6.93 -2.99
CA TYR A 190 11.17 7.02 -3.43
C TYR A 190 11.21 7.12 -4.95
N SER A 191 12.07 8.01 -5.45
CA SER A 191 12.39 8.02 -6.88
C SER A 191 13.04 6.70 -7.31
N LYS A 192 13.10 6.44 -8.62
CA LYS A 192 13.87 5.31 -9.18
C LYS A 192 15.34 5.22 -8.71
N ASN A 193 15.92 6.35 -8.30
CA ASN A 193 17.28 6.43 -7.76
C ASN A 193 17.32 6.30 -6.22
N GLN A 194 16.22 5.85 -5.60
CA GLN A 194 16.02 5.65 -4.16
C GLN A 194 16.11 6.94 -3.32
N MET A 195 16.01 8.13 -3.95
CA MET A 195 15.89 9.39 -3.21
C MET A 195 14.44 9.61 -2.75
N PRO A 196 14.19 9.96 -1.48
CA PRO A 196 12.84 10.23 -1.00
C PRO A 196 12.24 11.48 -1.68
N LYS A 197 11.01 11.35 -2.19
CA LYS A 197 10.19 12.41 -2.80
C LYS A 197 9.08 12.89 -1.87
N VAL A 198 8.47 11.97 -1.13
CA VAL A 198 7.38 12.20 -0.17
C VAL A 198 7.64 11.31 1.05
N ASN A 199 7.36 11.81 2.25
CA ASN A 199 7.42 11.04 3.48
C ASN A 199 6.42 11.65 4.47
N GLU A 200 5.22 11.07 4.53
CA GLU A 200 4.11 11.60 5.31
C GLU A 200 3.51 10.51 6.18
N ILE A 201 3.18 10.88 7.42
CA ILE A 201 2.23 10.10 8.22
C ILE A 201 0.83 10.46 7.70
N LEU A 202 0.14 9.49 7.12
CA LEU A 202 -1.24 9.63 6.68
C LEU A 202 -2.18 9.20 7.81
N GLY A 203 -3.24 9.97 8.05
CA GLY A 203 -4.28 9.62 9.01
C GLY A 203 -4.61 10.77 9.96
N ASN A 204 -5.15 10.43 11.13
CA ASN A 204 -5.66 11.41 12.08
C ASN A 204 -4.56 12.21 12.79
N SER A 205 -3.43 11.59 13.13
CA SER A 205 -2.31 12.29 13.80
C SER A 205 -1.33 12.93 12.82
N GLY A 206 -1.52 12.70 11.52
CA GLY A 206 -0.70 13.25 10.44
C GLY A 206 -1.51 14.08 9.44
N VAL A 207 -1.18 13.96 8.16
CA VAL A 207 -1.96 14.61 7.09
C VAL A 207 -3.11 13.71 6.66
N LYS A 208 -4.30 14.31 6.46
CA LYS A 208 -5.49 13.58 6.00
C LYS A 208 -5.40 13.10 4.56
N GLN A 209 -4.59 13.77 3.75
CA GLN A 209 -4.29 13.44 2.37
C GLN A 209 -2.99 14.10 1.95
N VAL A 210 -2.33 13.56 0.94
CA VAL A 210 -1.15 14.16 0.30
C VAL A 210 -1.33 14.20 -1.21
N THR A 211 -0.84 15.27 -1.84
CA THR A 211 -0.75 15.34 -3.30
C THR A 211 0.65 14.93 -3.74
N VAL A 212 0.76 13.96 -4.65
CA VAL A 212 2.04 13.43 -5.12
C VAL A 212 2.09 13.33 -6.64
N ASN A 213 3.26 13.62 -7.21
CA ASN A 213 3.58 13.31 -8.60
C ASN A 213 4.37 11.99 -8.63
N LEU A 214 3.80 10.97 -9.27
CA LEU A 214 4.40 9.65 -9.42
C LEU A 214 4.98 9.50 -10.82
N ASP A 215 6.28 9.23 -10.89
CA ASP A 215 7.01 8.98 -12.13
C ASP A 215 7.20 7.48 -12.33
N ASP A 216 7.29 7.03 -13.59
CA ASP A 216 7.55 5.63 -13.91
C ASP A 216 8.84 5.13 -13.23
N GLY A 217 8.74 4.00 -12.52
CA GLY A 217 9.83 3.42 -11.74
C GLY A 217 10.02 3.99 -10.33
N ASP A 218 9.18 4.94 -9.89
CA ASP A 218 9.10 5.29 -8.46
C ASP A 218 8.64 4.08 -7.63
N ILE A 219 9.09 4.03 -6.39
CA ILE A 219 8.69 3.03 -5.40
C ILE A 219 7.85 3.68 -4.33
N ILE A 220 6.66 3.15 -4.12
CA ILE A 220 5.75 3.55 -3.05
C ILE A 220 5.89 2.54 -1.91
N THR A 221 6.12 3.03 -0.70
CA THR A 221 6.02 2.22 0.51
C THR A 221 4.86 2.73 1.36
N ILE A 222 4.00 1.80 1.75
CA ILE A 222 2.85 2.03 2.63
C ILE A 222 3.07 1.15 3.85
N MET A 223 2.96 1.71 5.05
CA MET A 223 3.11 0.96 6.29
C MET A 223 1.90 1.19 7.19
N SER A 224 1.46 0.14 7.88
CA SER A 224 0.36 0.15 8.86
C SER A 224 -1.00 0.65 8.34
N LEU A 225 -1.27 0.51 7.03
CA LEU A 225 -2.54 0.93 6.43
C LEU A 225 -3.17 -0.20 5.60
N ASN A 226 -4.42 -0.56 5.94
CA ASN A 226 -5.17 -1.59 5.21
C ASN A 226 -5.61 -1.12 3.82
N GLN A 227 -5.76 0.19 3.61
CA GLN A 227 -6.12 0.75 2.32
C GLN A 227 -5.75 2.23 2.21
N VAL A 228 -5.18 2.58 1.06
CA VAL A 228 -4.87 3.95 0.63
C VAL A 228 -5.38 4.15 -0.79
N ASP A 229 -6.23 5.14 -0.98
CA ASP A 229 -6.84 5.47 -2.26
C ASP A 229 -6.04 6.56 -2.99
N PHE A 230 -5.82 6.34 -4.28
CA PHE A 230 -5.14 7.23 -5.20
C PHE A 230 -6.16 7.74 -6.21
N ALA A 231 -6.55 9.00 -6.08
CA ALA A 231 -7.46 9.66 -7.00
C ALA A 231 -6.68 10.55 -7.97
N PRO A 232 -6.82 10.38 -9.30
CA PRO A 232 -6.25 11.28 -10.29
C PRO A 232 -6.60 12.74 -10.00
N GLN A 233 -5.58 13.60 -9.96
CA GLN A 233 -5.73 15.04 -9.84
C GLN A 233 -5.45 15.72 -11.18
N LYS A 234 -6.42 16.49 -11.65
CA LYS A 234 -6.28 17.32 -12.86
C LYS A 234 -5.34 18.49 -12.63
#